data_AF-A0A1C6HY52-F1
#
_entry.id   AF-A0A1C6HY52-F1
#
_cell.length_a   1.000
_cell.length_b   1.000
_cell.length_c   1.000
_cell.angle_alpha   90.00
_cell.angle_beta   90.00
_cell.angle_gamma   90.00
#
_symmetry.space_group_name_H-M   'P 1'
#
loop_
_entity.id
_entity.type
_entity.pdbx_description
1 polymer ?
#
loop_
_entity_poly.entity_id
_entity_poly.type
_entity_poly.pdbx_seq_one_letter_code
_entity_poly.pdbx_strand_id
1 'polypeptide(L)' 'MAWTDGNLASALTELEAVERRLEAGERSRDLKQAAQHAYNSAYVNENPAQAEWRREILERAQHVIDACLKQ' A
#
# COMPACT_ATOMS: atom_id res chain seq x y z
N MET A 1 5.22 0.48 -14.60
CA MET A 1 4.47 1.66 -15.10
C MET A 1 4.77 2.83 -14.18
N ALA A 2 5.09 4.01 -14.70
CA ALA A 2 5.32 5.19 -13.85
C ALA A 2 3.99 5.71 -13.29
N TRP A 3 4.00 6.18 -12.06
CA TRP A 3 2.85 6.90 -11.51
C TRP A 3 2.72 8.29 -12.12
N THR A 4 1.49 8.73 -12.33
CA THR A 4 1.16 10.14 -12.49
C THR A 4 0.90 10.72 -11.09
N ASP A 5 0.99 12.04 -10.93
CA ASP A 5 0.71 12.66 -9.62
C ASP A 5 -0.67 12.28 -9.08
N GLY A 6 -1.67 12.17 -9.97
CA GLY A 6 -3.02 11.76 -9.62
C GLY A 6 -3.13 10.31 -9.14
N ASN A 7 -2.48 9.35 -9.81
CA ASN A 7 -2.58 7.95 -9.41
C ASN A 7 -1.71 7.63 -8.17
N LEU A 8 -0.61 8.37 -7.96
CA LEU A 8 0.19 8.29 -6.73
C LEU A 8 -0.62 8.80 -5.53
N ALA A 9 -1.27 9.97 -5.67
CA ALA A 9 -2.09 10.54 -4.60
C ALA A 9 -3.25 9.61 -4.20
N SER A 10 -3.91 8.99 -5.18
CA SER A 10 -4.95 7.98 -4.91
C SER A 10 -4.39 6.77 -4.18
N ALA A 11 -3.24 6.23 -4.61
CA ALA A 11 -2.61 5.08 -3.96
C ALA A 11 -2.23 5.37 -2.49
N LEU A 12 -1.69 6.55 -2.22
CA LEU A 12 -1.37 6.98 -0.84
C LEU A 12 -2.62 7.16 0.02
N THR A 13 -3.69 7.76 -0.54
CA THR A 13 -4.97 7.94 0.16
C THR A 13 -5.62 6.61 0.52
N GLU A 14 -5.61 5.65 -0.42
CA GLU A 14 -6.10 4.29 -0.17
C GLU A 14 -5.28 3.60 0.93
N LEU A 15 -3.95 3.74 0.89
CA LEU A 15 -3.06 3.14 1.87
C LEU A 15 -3.28 3.73 3.28
N GLU A 16 -3.44 5.04 3.39
CA GLU A 16 -3.80 5.69 4.66
C GLU A 16 -5.14 5.18 5.21
N ALA A 17 -6.14 4.99 4.36
CA ALA A 17 -7.44 4.46 4.78
C ALA A 17 -7.32 3.02 5.29
N VAL A 18 -6.49 2.21 4.64
CA VAL A 18 -6.18 0.83 5.03
C VAL A 18 -5.43 0.80 6.37
N GLU A 19 -4.44 1.65 6.58
CA GLU A 19 -3.71 1.75 7.84
C GLU A 19 -4.63 2.15 9.00
N ARG A 20 -5.50 3.14 8.82
CA ARG A 20 -6.48 3.54 9.85
C ARG A 20 -7.43 2.40 10.25
N ARG A 21 -7.85 1.58 9.28
CA ARG A 21 -8.69 0.40 9.54
C ARG A 21 -7.93 -0.66 10.34
N LEU A 22 -6.65 -0.87 10.02
CA LEU A 22 -5.77 -1.75 10.78
C LEU A 22 -5.61 -1.27 12.23
N GLU A 23 -5.39 0.03 12.43
CA GLU A 23 -5.29 0.67 13.75
C GLU A 23 -6.59 0.53 14.55
N ALA A 24 -7.75 0.60 13.89
CA ALA A 24 -9.06 0.32 14.48
C ALA A 24 -9.27 -1.17 14.82
N GLY A 25 -8.29 -2.03 14.51
CA GLY A 25 -8.28 -3.45 14.86
C GLY A 25 -8.81 -4.37 13.77
N GLU A 26 -9.20 -3.84 12.62
CA GLU A 26 -9.63 -4.67 11.48
C GLU A 26 -8.44 -5.48 10.97
N ARG A 27 -8.66 -6.79 10.77
CA ARG A 27 -7.68 -7.69 10.15
C ARG A 27 -8.39 -8.62 9.17
N SER A 28 -9.18 -8.03 8.29
CA SER A 28 -10.00 -8.78 7.33
C SER A 28 -9.20 -9.20 6.09
N ARG A 29 -9.72 -10.18 5.36
CA ARG A 29 -9.18 -10.53 4.03
C ARG A 29 -9.25 -9.34 3.07
N ASP A 30 -10.30 -8.52 3.18
CA ASP A 30 -10.51 -7.34 2.34
C ASP A 30 -9.44 -6.28 2.62
N LEU A 31 -9.10 -6.07 3.89
CA LEU A 31 -8.02 -5.17 4.30
C LEU A 31 -6.66 -5.61 3.75
N LYS A 32 -6.35 -6.91 3.88
CA LYS A 32 -5.15 -7.51 3.29
C LYS A 32 -5.13 -7.34 1.77
N GLN A 33 -6.26 -7.56 1.10
CA GLN A 33 -6.34 -7.45 -0.35
C GLN A 33 -6.14 -6.01 -0.84
N ALA A 34 -6.68 -5.03 -0.12
CA ALA A 34 -6.45 -3.61 -0.41
C ALA A 34 -4.96 -3.24 -0.26
N ALA A 35 -4.31 -3.68 0.82
CA ALA A 35 -2.87 -3.50 1.00
C ALA A 35 -2.05 -4.20 -0.12
N GLN A 36 -2.43 -5.42 -0.49
CA GLN A 36 -1.77 -6.18 -1.56
C GLN A 36 -1.88 -5.48 -2.93
N HIS A 37 -3.01 -4.83 -3.21
CA HIS A 37 -3.19 -4.04 -4.43
C HIS A 37 -2.19 -2.88 -4.50
N ALA A 38 -2.05 -2.12 -3.41
CA ALA A 38 -1.07 -1.03 -3.30
C ALA A 38 0.38 -1.55 -3.43
N TYR A 39 0.69 -2.66 -2.75
CA TYR A 39 2.00 -3.31 -2.84
C TYR A 39 2.33 -3.70 -4.28
N ASN A 40 1.42 -4.37 -4.99
CA ASN A 40 1.65 -4.83 -6.36
C ASN A 40 1.83 -3.65 -7.32
N SER A 41 1.05 -2.58 -7.15
CA SER A 41 1.19 -1.34 -7.93
C SER A 41 2.58 -0.72 -7.76
N ALA A 42 3.08 -0.64 -6.52
CA ALA A 42 4.42 -0.14 -6.24
C ALA A 42 5.52 -1.10 -6.72
N TYR A 43 5.31 -2.40 -6.61
CA TYR A 43 6.30 -3.41 -7.00
C TYR A 43 6.66 -3.31 -8.49
N VAL A 44 5.67 -3.07 -9.35
CA VAL A 44 5.84 -2.93 -10.81
C VAL A 44 6.19 -1.50 -11.27
N ASN A 45 6.37 -0.56 -10.34
CA ASN A 45 6.91 0.76 -10.67
C ASN A 45 8.43 0.70 -10.69
N GLU A 46 9.01 0.90 -11.86
CA GLU A 46 10.46 0.86 -12.09
C GLU A 46 11.05 2.26 -12.35
N ASN A 47 10.24 3.32 -12.22
CA ASN A 47 10.69 4.69 -12.46
C ASN A 47 11.66 5.15 -11.35
N PRO A 48 12.95 5.41 -11.66
CA PRO A 48 13.93 5.81 -10.65
C PRO A 48 13.58 7.14 -9.96
N ALA A 49 12.91 8.07 -10.67
CA ALA A 49 12.47 9.34 -10.09
C ALA A 49 11.40 9.16 -8.99
N GLN A 50 10.78 7.98 -8.92
CA GLN A 50 9.73 7.63 -7.95
C GLN A 50 10.19 6.54 -6.98
N ALA A 51 11.50 6.25 -6.91
CA ALA A 51 12.04 5.17 -6.08
C ALA A 51 11.73 5.36 -4.59
N GLU A 52 11.69 6.61 -4.12
CA GLU A 52 11.34 6.92 -2.73
C GLU A 52 9.88 6.60 -2.43
N TRP A 53 8.95 7.11 -3.22
CA TRP A 53 7.52 6.79 -3.13
C TRP A 53 7.25 5.29 -3.26
N ARG A 54 7.96 4.62 -4.17
CA ARG A 54 7.88 3.17 -4.34
C ARG A 54 8.22 2.46 -3.04
N ARG A 55 9.36 2.79 -2.44
CA ARG A 55 9.81 2.17 -1.19
C ARG A 55 8.81 2.42 -0.06
N GLU A 56 8.34 3.65 0.10
CA GLU A 56 7.38 4.01 1.14
C GLU A 56 6.09 3.18 1.01
N ILE A 57 5.51 3.11 -0.19
CA ILE A 57 4.27 2.35 -0.41
C ILE A 57 4.49 0.85 -0.18
N LEU A 58 5.65 0.29 -0.61
CA LEU A 58 5.98 -1.12 -0.37
C LEU A 58 6.07 -1.43 1.13
N GLU A 59 6.80 -0.60 1.89
CA GLU A 59 6.99 -0.80 3.34
C GLU A 59 5.66 -0.72 4.10
N ARG A 60 4.87 0.32 3.82
CA ARG A 60 3.55 0.55 4.45
C ARG A 60 2.54 -0.55 4.11
N ALA A 61 2.45 -0.93 2.83
CA ALA A 61 1.56 -2.01 2.41
C ALA A 61 1.97 -3.36 3.00
N GLN A 62 3.27 -3.66 3.04
CA GLN A 62 3.79 -4.89 3.64
C GLN A 62 3.46 -4.96 5.13
N HIS A 63 3.58 -3.84 5.87
CA HIS A 63 3.20 -3.79 7.28
C HIS A 63 1.75 -4.26 7.50
N VAL A 64 0.81 -3.79 6.69
CA VAL A 64 -0.60 -4.19 6.79
C VAL A 64 -0.80 -5.66 6.43
N ILE A 65 -0.16 -6.13 5.35
CA ILE A 65 -0.23 -7.52 4.92
C ILE A 65 0.24 -8.46 6.04
N ASP A 66 1.38 -8.14 6.66
CA ASP A 66 1.95 -8.93 7.76
C ASP A 66 1.05 -8.89 9.00
N ALA A 67 0.49 -7.73 9.33
CA ALA A 67 -0.42 -7.59 10.46
C ALA A 67 -1.72 -8.41 10.28
N CYS A 68 -2.19 -8.56 9.03
CA CYS A 68 -3.34 -9.40 8.71
C CYS A 68 -3.00 -10.90 8.71
N LEU A 69 -1.74 -11.27 8.44
CA LEU A 69 -1.25 -12.66 8.43
C LEU A 69 -0.98 -13.24 9.82
N LYS A 70 -0.73 -12.40 10.84
CA LYS A 70 -0.41 -12.82 12.22
C LYS A 70 -1.65 -13.16 13.07
N GLN A 71 -2.79 -13.48 12.45
CA GLN A 71 -3.99 -14.01 13.12
C GLN A 71 -4.01 -15.53 13.08
#